data_AF-A0A967GZU0-F1
#
_entry.id   AF-A0A967GZU0-F1
#
_cell.length_a   1.000
_cell.length_b   1.000
_cell.length_c   1.000
_cell.angle_alpha   90.00
_cell.angle_beta   90.00
_cell.angle_gamma   90.00
#
_symmetry.space_group_name_H-M   'P 1'
#
loop_
_entity.id
_entity.type
_entity.pdbx_description
1 polymer ?
#
loop_
_entity_poly.entity_id
_entity_poly.type
_entity_poly.pdbx_seq_one_letter_code
_entity_poly.pdbx_strand_id
1 'polypeptide(L)'
;AASVAEQIVRHSGLQKGYCLVLDSGDGRLAFEIARRTEMRVIGIESNPAMVARSRERLKSAGLYGSRVAIHHMPAGGVLPYQDYTMNLVVCERLLTEGKLPTASAAAVSRVLRPHGGEVALVASDRLSAGRLDSWAREALPAWKVETRDGLLWGVARRETLPGAGQWSHQYADPANTACSGDALVEGALEIQWWGRPGPRKMVDRHQRTSSPVLAGGTLYMSGLNKIIAADAYNGTVLWERAVPDSLRLFVSKDCSNMAAAEDVLYVASGKQCLALDSRTGQVGREFRIGTFDDGVSRQWGYVAWTEDVLFGSAVREEEARRRLTPDSWQFGYLDNARLVCSDELYGFDRHRGEQLWARRSDNGVFINSAI
;
A
#
# COMPACT_ATOMS: atom_id res chain seq x y z
N ALA A 1 16.61 -13.79 21.23
CA ALA A 1 16.14 -12.61 20.47
C ALA A 1 16.57 -12.67 19.01
N ALA A 2 17.87 -12.68 18.68
CA ALA A 2 18.34 -12.64 17.29
C ALA A 2 17.76 -13.72 16.35
N SER A 3 17.92 -15.00 16.71
CA SER A 3 17.37 -16.13 15.92
C SER A 3 15.83 -16.06 15.76
N VAL A 4 15.13 -15.70 16.84
CA VAL A 4 13.66 -15.55 16.80
C VAL A 4 13.23 -14.38 15.93
N ALA A 5 13.91 -13.23 15.99
CA ALA A 5 13.63 -12.09 15.13
C ALA A 5 13.82 -12.43 13.65
N GLU A 6 14.86 -13.19 13.31
CA GLU A 6 15.08 -13.71 11.96
C GLU A 6 13.94 -14.61 11.49
N GLN A 7 13.50 -15.55 12.34
CA GLN A 7 12.36 -16.41 12.02
C GLN A 7 11.06 -15.60 11.85
N ILE A 8 10.80 -14.60 12.70
CA ILE A 8 9.62 -13.73 12.59
C ILE A 8 9.62 -12.99 11.25
N VAL A 9 10.74 -12.37 10.89
CA VAL A 9 10.85 -11.62 9.63
C VAL A 9 10.71 -12.55 8.42
N ARG A 10 11.33 -13.73 8.47
CA ARG A 10 11.24 -14.74 7.41
C ARG A 10 9.82 -15.25 7.20
N HIS A 11 9.13 -15.61 8.28
CA HIS A 11 7.78 -16.19 8.21
C HIS A 11 6.70 -15.17 7.87
N SER A 12 6.79 -13.95 8.39
CA SER A 12 5.81 -12.90 8.09
C SER A 12 5.96 -12.34 6.65
N GLY A 13 7.19 -12.33 6.13
CA GLY A 13 7.54 -11.70 4.86
C GLY A 13 7.46 -10.17 4.88
N LEU A 14 7.17 -9.56 6.03
CA LEU A 14 6.98 -8.13 6.15
C LEU A 14 8.33 -7.42 6.35
N GLN A 15 8.62 -6.43 5.49
CA GLN A 15 9.89 -5.69 5.50
C GLN A 15 9.74 -4.21 5.83
N LYS A 16 8.57 -3.61 5.53
CA LYS A 16 8.27 -2.18 5.70
C LYS A 16 7.02 -2.00 6.54
N GLY A 17 6.86 -0.80 7.08
CA GLY A 17 5.72 -0.42 7.90
C GLY A 17 6.08 -0.22 9.36
N TYR A 18 5.10 -0.42 10.24
CA TYR A 18 5.26 -0.33 11.67
C TYR A 18 5.26 -1.70 12.34
N CYS A 19 6.23 -1.93 13.22
CA CYS A 19 6.27 -3.07 14.12
C CYS A 19 6.05 -2.60 15.57
N LEU A 20 5.08 -3.19 16.26
CA LEU A 20 4.86 -3.01 17.68
C LEU A 20 5.46 -4.19 18.46
N VAL A 21 6.38 -3.91 19.38
CA VAL A 21 6.93 -4.88 20.33
C VAL A 21 6.24 -4.68 21.67
N LEU A 22 5.32 -5.58 22.00
CA LEU A 22 4.64 -5.65 23.28
C LEU A 22 5.62 -6.11 24.38
N ASP A 23 5.51 -5.51 25.55
CA ASP A 23 6.32 -5.85 26.73
C ASP A 23 7.81 -5.96 26.38
N SER A 24 8.33 -4.87 25.78
CA SER A 24 9.60 -4.82 25.04
C SER A 24 10.85 -4.95 25.90
N GLY A 25 10.74 -5.05 27.23
CA GLY A 25 11.85 -5.35 28.12
C GLY A 25 13.02 -4.39 27.93
N ASP A 26 14.22 -4.93 27.73
CA ASP A 26 15.44 -4.13 27.50
C ASP A 26 15.68 -3.83 26.00
N GLY A 27 14.66 -4.06 25.16
CA GLY A 27 14.62 -3.66 23.76
C GLY A 27 15.39 -4.57 22.81
N ARG A 28 15.70 -5.82 23.18
CA ARG A 28 16.49 -6.72 22.33
C ARG A 28 15.71 -7.12 21.09
N LEU A 29 14.46 -7.53 21.22
CA LEU A 29 13.65 -7.93 20.08
C LEU A 29 13.42 -6.74 19.15
N ALA A 30 13.17 -5.56 19.72
CA ALA A 30 13.04 -4.32 18.95
C ALA A 30 14.29 -3.99 18.14
N PHE A 31 15.48 -4.10 18.76
CA PHE A 31 16.77 -3.94 18.08
C PHE A 31 16.94 -4.95 16.93
N GLU A 32 16.68 -6.24 17.17
CA GLU A 32 16.91 -7.29 16.18
C GLU A 32 15.95 -7.19 14.99
N ILE A 33 14.68 -6.81 15.21
CA ILE A 33 13.71 -6.55 14.13
C ILE A 33 14.13 -5.32 13.32
N ALA A 34 14.51 -4.22 13.98
CA ALA A 34 14.94 -2.99 13.31
C ALA A 34 16.18 -3.18 12.44
N ARG A 35 17.10 -4.08 12.83
CA ARG A 35 18.30 -4.40 12.04
C ARG A 35 18.04 -5.26 10.80
N ARG A 36 16.94 -6.02 10.78
CA ARG A 36 16.60 -6.97 9.70
C ARG A 36 15.55 -6.47 8.73
N THR A 37 14.90 -5.36 9.06
CA THR A 37 13.79 -4.80 8.27
C THR A 37 14.04 -3.32 8.02
N GLU A 38 13.18 -2.71 7.21
CA GLU A 38 13.06 -1.27 7.02
C GLU A 38 11.95 -0.66 7.90
N MET A 39 11.36 -1.44 8.80
CA MET A 39 10.26 -0.99 9.66
C MET A 39 10.66 0.11 10.63
N ARG A 40 9.66 0.92 11.01
CA ARG A 40 9.67 1.70 12.24
C ARG A 40 9.20 0.80 13.37
N VAL A 41 10.05 0.62 14.38
CA VAL A 41 9.75 -0.27 15.50
C VAL A 41 9.37 0.56 16.72
N ILE A 42 8.28 0.21 17.36
CA ILE A 42 7.81 0.84 18.60
C ILE A 42 7.78 -0.23 19.68
N GLY A 43 8.59 -0.09 20.71
CA GLY A 43 8.51 -0.91 21.91
C GLY A 43 7.63 -0.25 22.96
N ILE A 44 6.73 -0.99 23.58
CA ILE A 44 6.01 -0.55 24.78
C ILE A 44 6.57 -1.29 26.00
N GLU A 45 6.75 -0.58 27.10
CA GLU A 45 7.24 -1.17 28.34
C GLU A 45 6.65 -0.45 29.56
N SER A 46 6.29 -1.22 30.59
CA SER A 46 5.65 -0.74 31.81
C SER A 46 6.63 -0.43 32.93
N ASN A 47 7.80 -1.07 32.93
CA ASN A 47 8.83 -0.81 33.92
C ASN A 47 9.71 0.37 33.48
N PRO A 48 9.71 1.50 34.21
CA PRO A 48 10.48 2.69 33.82
C PRO A 48 12.00 2.43 33.79
N ALA A 49 12.52 1.51 34.60
CA ALA A 49 13.93 1.13 34.56
C ALA A 49 14.28 0.32 33.31
N MET A 50 13.35 -0.49 32.80
CA MET A 50 13.51 -1.22 31.53
C MET A 50 13.41 -0.25 30.34
N VAL A 51 12.48 0.71 30.38
CA VAL A 51 12.40 1.81 29.40
C VAL A 51 13.73 2.55 29.31
N ALA A 52 14.27 3.02 30.44
CA ALA A 52 15.53 3.77 30.46
C ALA A 52 16.69 2.94 29.86
N ARG A 53 16.80 1.66 30.26
CA ARG A 53 17.83 0.75 29.77
C ARG A 53 17.71 0.46 28.27
N SER A 54 16.49 0.23 27.79
CA SER A 54 16.18 -0.01 26.38
C SER A 54 16.55 1.20 25.54
N ARG A 55 16.15 2.41 25.97
CA ARG A 55 16.51 3.67 25.30
C ARG A 55 18.03 3.86 25.23
N GLU A 56 18.76 3.65 26.31
CA GLU A 56 20.22 3.81 26.32
C GLU A 56 20.92 2.81 25.40
N ARG A 57 20.48 1.53 25.42
CA ARG A 57 21.00 0.51 24.50
C ARG A 57 20.75 0.88 23.04
N LEU A 58 19.52 1.24 22.69
CA LEU A 58 19.13 1.57 21.33
C LEU A 58 19.80 2.87 20.86
N LYS A 59 20.05 3.81 21.77
CA LYS A 59 20.81 5.03 21.50
C LYS A 59 22.27 4.71 21.21
N SER A 60 22.90 3.86 22.03
CA SER A 60 24.27 3.38 21.81
C SER A 60 24.42 2.63 20.48
N ALA A 61 23.35 1.99 20.02
CA ALA A 61 23.27 1.35 18.70
C ALA A 61 22.92 2.30 17.54
N GLY A 62 22.66 3.58 17.79
CA GLY A 62 22.26 4.56 16.76
C GLY A 62 20.85 4.39 16.20
N LEU A 63 20.01 3.55 16.83
CA LEU A 63 18.66 3.22 16.37
C LEU A 63 17.55 4.00 17.08
N TYR A 64 17.81 4.50 18.29
CA TYR A 64 16.79 5.22 19.06
C TYR A 64 16.43 6.58 18.43
N GLY A 65 15.13 6.82 18.26
CA GLY A 65 14.59 8.05 17.64
C GLY A 65 14.61 8.07 16.11
N SER A 66 15.46 7.26 15.47
CA SER A 66 15.58 7.16 14.02
C SER A 66 14.87 5.93 13.45
N ARG A 67 14.92 4.77 14.13
CA ARG A 67 14.33 3.51 13.69
C ARG A 67 13.47 2.86 14.76
N VAL A 68 13.82 3.06 16.03
CA VAL A 68 13.14 2.50 17.19
C VAL A 68 12.71 3.59 18.15
N ALA A 69 11.46 3.55 18.60
CA ALA A 69 10.95 4.36 19.71
C ALA A 69 10.54 3.44 20.86
N ILE A 70 10.73 3.89 22.11
CA ILE A 70 10.32 3.14 23.30
C ILE A 70 9.35 4.02 24.09
N HIS A 71 8.11 3.56 24.21
CA HIS A 71 7.04 4.22 24.93
C HIS A 71 6.88 3.58 26.32
N HIS A 72 6.86 4.43 27.35
CA HIS A 72 6.50 3.99 28.69
C HIS A 72 4.97 3.93 28.78
N MET A 73 4.43 2.77 29.09
CA MET A 73 2.99 2.57 29.22
C MET A 73 2.72 1.73 30.48
N PRO A 74 2.05 2.27 31.50
CA PRO A 74 1.70 1.50 32.69
C PRO A 74 0.92 0.23 32.35
N ALA A 75 1.10 -0.81 33.19
CA ALA A 75 0.40 -2.08 33.01
C ALA A 75 -1.13 -1.86 33.05
N GLY A 76 -1.86 -2.54 32.15
CA GLY A 76 -3.31 -2.39 32.01
C GLY A 76 -3.76 -1.18 31.18
N GLY A 77 -2.83 -0.39 30.63
CA GLY A 77 -3.15 0.69 29.71
C GLY A 77 -3.67 0.20 28.35
N VAL A 78 -4.48 1.04 27.69
CA VAL A 78 -4.91 0.83 26.29
C VAL A 78 -3.77 1.26 25.36
N LEU A 79 -3.54 0.50 24.29
CA LEU A 79 -2.55 0.86 23.27
C LEU A 79 -2.85 2.26 22.69
N PRO A 80 -1.94 3.25 22.84
CA PRO A 80 -2.19 4.64 22.47
C PRO A 80 -1.93 4.90 20.99
N TYR A 81 -2.33 3.96 20.13
CA TYR A 81 -2.15 4.02 18.69
C TYR A 81 -3.50 3.98 18.00
N GLN A 82 -3.57 4.68 16.87
CA GLN A 82 -4.75 4.61 16.02
C GLN A 82 -4.98 3.19 15.53
N ASP A 83 -6.25 2.89 15.31
CA ASP A 83 -6.70 1.64 14.73
C ASP A 83 -5.93 1.37 13.44
N TYR A 84 -5.70 0.10 13.12
CA TYR A 84 -5.15 -0.29 11.82
C TYR A 84 -3.74 0.22 11.48
N THR A 85 -2.96 0.70 12.45
CA THR A 85 -1.63 1.26 12.19
C THR A 85 -0.53 0.21 11.97
N MET A 86 -0.57 -0.92 12.69
CA MET A 86 0.56 -1.83 12.82
C MET A 86 0.58 -2.90 11.74
N ASN A 87 1.70 -3.01 11.02
CA ASN A 87 1.95 -4.09 10.07
C ASN A 87 2.32 -5.38 10.79
N LEU A 88 3.11 -5.30 11.87
CA LEU A 88 3.58 -6.45 12.62
C LEU A 88 3.44 -6.19 14.13
N VAL A 89 2.91 -7.14 14.89
CA VAL A 89 2.89 -7.12 16.36
C VAL A 89 3.60 -8.36 16.89
N VAL A 90 4.57 -8.15 17.78
CA VAL A 90 5.36 -9.21 18.44
C VAL A 90 5.41 -8.96 19.94
N CYS A 91 5.84 -9.94 20.74
CA CYS A 91 5.97 -9.78 22.20
C CYS A 91 7.32 -10.30 22.69
N GLU A 92 8.10 -9.46 23.38
CA GLU A 92 9.40 -9.86 23.92
C GLU A 92 9.23 -10.65 25.23
N ARG A 93 8.34 -10.23 26.12
CA ARG A 93 8.06 -10.94 27.39
C ARG A 93 7.62 -12.39 27.20
N LEU A 94 6.83 -12.66 26.18
CA LEU A 94 6.40 -14.02 25.87
C LEU A 94 7.60 -14.92 25.51
N LEU A 95 8.54 -14.36 24.76
CA LEU A 95 9.79 -15.00 24.37
C LEU A 95 10.75 -15.19 25.57
N THR A 96 10.88 -14.20 26.44
CA THR A 96 11.92 -14.20 27.50
C THR A 96 11.44 -14.76 28.84
N GLU A 97 10.17 -14.58 29.17
CA GLU A 97 9.58 -14.97 30.46
C GLU A 97 8.54 -16.08 30.33
N GLY A 98 8.03 -16.37 29.13
CA GLY A 98 6.93 -17.32 28.93
C GLY A 98 5.60 -16.83 29.50
N LYS A 99 5.43 -15.51 29.61
CA LYS A 99 4.20 -14.87 30.08
C LYS A 99 3.47 -14.23 28.92
N LEU A 100 2.14 -14.33 28.93
CA LEU A 100 1.28 -13.72 27.92
C LEU A 100 1.48 -12.19 27.85
N PRO A 101 1.20 -11.57 26.69
CA PRO A 101 1.26 -10.12 26.56
C PRO A 101 0.37 -9.42 27.59
N THR A 102 0.80 -8.27 28.10
CA THR A 102 -0.03 -7.45 29.00
C THR A 102 -1.18 -6.78 28.27
N ALA A 103 -1.00 -6.45 26.99
CA ALA A 103 -2.08 -5.98 26.13
C ALA A 103 -3.06 -7.11 25.82
N SER A 104 -4.35 -6.80 25.77
CA SER A 104 -5.38 -7.76 25.36
C SER A 104 -5.29 -8.08 23.87
N ALA A 105 -5.71 -9.28 23.47
CA ALA A 105 -5.80 -9.64 22.06
C ALA A 105 -6.77 -8.73 21.29
N ALA A 106 -7.81 -8.18 21.94
CA ALA A 106 -8.70 -7.19 21.33
C ALA A 106 -7.98 -5.86 21.01
N ALA A 107 -7.11 -5.38 21.92
CA ALA A 107 -6.30 -4.20 21.64
C ALA A 107 -5.30 -4.43 20.52
N VAL A 108 -4.70 -5.64 20.45
CA VAL A 108 -3.83 -6.04 19.35
C VAL A 108 -4.60 -6.10 18.04
N SER A 109 -5.77 -6.75 18.03
CA SER A 109 -6.66 -6.85 16.88
C SER A 109 -6.99 -5.44 16.35
N ARG A 110 -7.40 -4.52 17.22
CA ARG A 110 -7.71 -3.12 16.88
C ARG A 110 -6.57 -2.41 16.12
N VAL A 111 -5.32 -2.52 16.59
CA VAL A 111 -4.19 -1.81 15.97
C VAL A 111 -3.62 -2.51 14.74
N LEU A 112 -3.94 -3.78 14.48
CA LEU A 112 -3.47 -4.50 13.30
C LEU A 112 -4.10 -3.92 12.03
N ARG A 113 -3.27 -3.53 11.06
CA ARG A 113 -3.75 -3.03 9.77
C ARG A 113 -4.53 -4.09 8.99
N PRO A 114 -5.65 -3.74 8.35
CA PRO A 114 -6.27 -4.57 7.34
C PRO A 114 -5.34 -4.86 6.17
N HIS A 115 -5.71 -5.82 5.32
CA HIS A 115 -4.92 -6.25 4.16
C HIS A 115 -3.52 -6.76 4.55
N GLY A 116 -3.47 -7.63 5.56
CA GLY A 116 -2.30 -8.43 5.88
C GLY A 116 -1.42 -7.91 7.01
N GLY A 117 -1.94 -7.11 7.95
CA GLY A 117 -1.28 -6.90 9.24
C GLY A 117 -1.18 -8.22 10.01
N GLU A 118 -0.07 -8.48 10.69
CA GLU A 118 0.19 -9.78 11.31
C GLU A 118 0.58 -9.62 12.79
N VAL A 119 0.06 -10.52 13.63
CA VAL A 119 0.59 -10.75 14.97
C VAL A 119 1.35 -12.07 14.95
N ALA A 120 2.60 -12.05 15.41
CA ALA A 120 3.48 -13.21 15.49
C ALA A 120 4.09 -13.32 16.89
N LEU A 121 3.49 -14.18 17.71
CA LEU A 121 3.87 -14.40 19.09
C LEU A 121 4.67 -15.70 19.21
N VAL A 122 5.91 -15.59 19.68
CA VAL A 122 6.81 -16.74 19.86
C VAL A 122 7.03 -16.95 21.35
N ALA A 123 6.63 -18.13 21.85
CA ALA A 123 6.74 -18.47 23.25
C ALA A 123 8.03 -19.23 23.57
N SER A 124 8.57 -18.98 24.78
CA SER A 124 9.51 -19.92 25.40
C SER A 124 8.81 -21.24 25.75
N ASP A 125 9.61 -22.26 25.99
CA ASP A 125 9.24 -23.61 26.44
C ASP A 125 8.35 -23.67 27.69
N ARG A 126 8.21 -22.55 28.41
CA ARG A 126 7.43 -22.45 29.67
C ARG A 126 5.93 -22.24 29.47
N LEU A 127 5.45 -21.89 28.28
CA LEU A 127 4.04 -21.64 28.01
C LEU A 127 3.40 -22.80 27.23
N SER A 128 2.23 -23.26 27.68
CA SER A 128 1.47 -24.28 26.95
C SER A 128 0.68 -23.68 25.78
N ALA A 129 0.50 -24.48 24.72
CA ALA A 129 -0.29 -24.12 23.54
C ALA A 129 -1.72 -23.67 23.90
N GLY A 130 -2.40 -24.38 24.81
CA GLY A 130 -3.75 -24.03 25.23
C GLY A 130 -3.86 -22.67 25.94
N ARG A 131 -2.83 -22.27 26.69
CA ARG A 131 -2.81 -20.93 27.30
C ARG A 131 -2.61 -19.83 26.26
N LEU A 132 -1.71 -20.05 25.31
CA LEU A 132 -1.49 -19.12 24.19
C LEU A 132 -2.75 -18.98 23.32
N ASP A 133 -3.42 -20.10 23.03
CA ASP A 133 -4.66 -20.13 22.28
C ASP A 133 -5.78 -19.35 22.99
N SER A 134 -5.96 -19.61 24.28
CA SER A 134 -6.99 -18.95 25.08
C SER A 134 -6.88 -17.43 25.15
N TRP A 135 -5.68 -16.87 24.95
CA TRP A 135 -5.48 -15.43 24.98
C TRP A 135 -6.07 -14.71 23.75
N ALA A 136 -6.11 -15.37 22.59
CA ALA A 136 -6.41 -14.71 21.31
C ALA A 136 -7.61 -15.26 20.53
N ARG A 137 -8.02 -16.51 20.75
CA ARG A 137 -9.03 -17.20 19.92
C ARG A 137 -10.35 -16.44 19.75
N GLU A 138 -10.75 -15.61 20.71
CA GLU A 138 -12.01 -14.84 20.67
C GLU A 138 -11.87 -13.49 19.96
N ALA A 139 -10.68 -12.90 19.95
CA ALA A 139 -10.45 -11.54 19.45
C ALA A 139 -9.76 -11.48 18.07
N LEU A 140 -9.15 -12.58 17.64
CA LEU A 140 -8.40 -12.70 16.40
C LEU A 140 -8.98 -13.84 15.55
N PRO A 141 -9.87 -13.56 14.58
CA PRO A 141 -10.60 -14.60 13.83
C PRO A 141 -9.72 -15.64 13.13
N ALA A 142 -8.55 -15.23 12.62
CA ALA A 142 -7.61 -16.10 11.91
C ALA A 142 -6.49 -16.66 12.81
N TRP A 143 -6.69 -16.67 14.14
CA TRP A 143 -5.69 -17.10 15.10
C TRP A 143 -5.41 -18.60 15.02
N LYS A 144 -4.12 -18.95 15.03
CA LYS A 144 -3.63 -20.31 15.04
C LYS A 144 -2.45 -20.43 16.00
N VAL A 145 -2.41 -21.55 16.72
CA VAL A 145 -1.26 -21.94 17.53
C VAL A 145 -0.62 -23.17 16.89
N GLU A 146 0.68 -23.11 16.68
CA GLU A 146 1.42 -24.15 15.96
C GLU A 146 2.88 -24.20 16.39
N THR A 147 3.53 -25.33 16.15
CA THR A 147 4.97 -25.46 16.37
C THR A 147 5.71 -25.26 15.05
N ARG A 148 6.61 -24.29 14.98
CA ARG A 148 7.47 -23.99 13.82
C ARG A 148 8.89 -23.75 14.28
N ASP A 149 9.86 -24.29 13.55
CA ASP A 149 11.29 -24.19 13.87
C ASP A 149 11.62 -24.59 15.34
N GLY A 150 10.88 -25.57 15.89
CA GLY A 150 11.05 -26.03 17.27
C GLY A 150 10.52 -25.09 18.36
N LEU A 151 9.82 -24.01 17.98
CA LEU A 151 9.21 -23.05 18.91
C LEU A 151 7.69 -23.09 18.80
N LEU A 152 7.01 -22.69 19.88
CA LEU A 152 5.56 -22.52 19.90
C LEU A 152 5.20 -21.12 19.40
N TRP A 153 4.40 -21.07 18.34
CA TRP A 153 3.94 -19.85 17.68
C TRP A 153 2.45 -19.67 17.89
N GLY A 154 2.05 -18.43 18.09
CA GLY A 154 0.68 -17.96 17.94
C GLY A 154 0.66 -16.88 16.86
N VAL A 155 -0.09 -17.12 15.79
CA VAL A 155 -0.13 -16.23 14.63
C VAL A 155 -1.56 -15.93 14.21
N ALA A 156 -1.79 -14.69 13.79
CA ALA A 156 -2.97 -14.32 13.01
C ALA A 156 -2.57 -13.25 12.00
N ARG A 157 -3.14 -13.34 10.81
CA ARG A 157 -3.03 -12.31 9.78
C ARG A 157 -4.40 -11.70 9.56
N ARG A 158 -4.50 -10.38 9.68
CA ARG A 158 -5.75 -9.64 9.52
C ARG A 158 -6.15 -9.61 8.04
N GLU A 159 -7.39 -9.99 7.81
CA GLU A 159 -8.03 -9.97 6.50
C GLU A 159 -8.36 -8.54 6.04
N THR A 160 -9.13 -8.42 4.97
CA THR A 160 -9.69 -7.15 4.51
C THR A 160 -10.61 -6.55 5.57
N LEU A 161 -10.89 -5.24 5.47
CA LEU A 161 -11.85 -4.58 6.33
C LEU A 161 -13.26 -4.69 5.71
N PRO A 162 -14.19 -5.49 6.25
CA PRO A 162 -15.52 -5.64 5.65
C PRO A 162 -16.26 -4.32 5.60
N GLY A 163 -16.89 -4.00 4.47
CA GLY A 163 -17.58 -2.72 4.26
C GLY A 163 -16.69 -1.55 3.84
N ALA A 164 -15.36 -1.72 3.82
CA ALA A 164 -14.47 -0.69 3.30
C ALA A 164 -14.58 -0.58 1.77
N GLY A 165 -14.69 0.64 1.28
CA GLY A 165 -14.77 0.93 -0.16
C GLY A 165 -13.42 0.84 -0.86
N GLN A 166 -13.44 0.96 -2.19
CA GLN A 166 -12.22 1.03 -3.02
C GLN A 166 -12.25 2.26 -3.94
N TRP A 167 -11.07 2.65 -4.44
CA TRP A 167 -10.93 3.70 -5.43
C TRP A 167 -9.96 3.25 -6.52
N SER A 168 -10.32 2.17 -7.21
CA SER A 168 -9.48 1.45 -8.16
C SER A 168 -9.16 2.25 -9.44
N HIS A 169 -10.04 3.18 -9.81
CA HIS A 169 -9.92 4.01 -11.00
C HIS A 169 -10.09 5.50 -10.65
N GLN A 170 -9.87 6.39 -11.62
CA GLN A 170 -9.97 7.85 -11.45
C GLN A 170 -11.26 8.30 -10.73
N TYR A 171 -12.39 7.69 -11.10
CA TYR A 171 -13.71 7.97 -10.55
C TYR A 171 -14.28 6.73 -9.84
N ALA A 172 -13.48 6.18 -8.92
CA ALA A 172 -13.73 5.01 -8.09
C ALA A 172 -13.63 3.65 -8.79
N ASP A 173 -14.31 3.47 -9.91
CA ASP A 173 -14.47 2.18 -10.60
C ASP A 173 -14.49 2.36 -12.13
N PRO A 174 -14.45 1.28 -12.95
CA PRO A 174 -14.40 1.42 -14.41
C PRO A 174 -15.70 1.96 -15.03
N ALA A 175 -16.79 2.05 -14.25
CA ALA A 175 -18.06 2.67 -14.66
C ALA A 175 -18.10 4.17 -14.32
N ASN A 176 -17.05 4.71 -13.70
CA ASN A 176 -16.92 6.10 -13.27
C ASN A 176 -18.04 6.57 -12.32
N THR A 177 -18.45 5.73 -11.36
CA THR A 177 -19.55 6.06 -10.44
C THR A 177 -19.24 7.22 -9.49
N ALA A 178 -17.96 7.57 -9.31
CA ALA A 178 -17.49 8.53 -8.31
C ALA A 178 -17.93 8.18 -6.87
N CYS A 179 -18.17 6.89 -6.61
CA CYS A 179 -18.60 6.37 -5.32
C CYS A 179 -17.73 5.18 -4.94
N SER A 180 -17.09 5.21 -3.76
CA SER A 180 -16.21 4.13 -3.31
C SER A 180 -16.95 2.86 -2.85
N GLY A 181 -18.26 2.98 -2.59
CA GLY A 181 -19.05 1.93 -1.93
C GLY A 181 -18.71 1.73 -0.45
N ASP A 182 -18.01 2.67 0.18
CA ASP A 182 -17.64 2.57 1.60
C ASP A 182 -18.87 2.69 2.50
N ALA A 183 -19.01 1.76 3.44
CA ALA A 183 -20.10 1.68 4.40
C ALA A 183 -19.66 1.91 5.86
N LEU A 184 -18.39 2.27 6.09
CA LEU A 184 -17.79 2.38 7.42
C LEU A 184 -17.62 3.82 7.88
N VAL A 185 -17.49 4.77 6.95
CA VAL A 185 -17.30 6.18 7.29
C VAL A 185 -18.60 6.76 7.85
N GLU A 186 -18.65 6.90 9.17
CA GLU A 186 -19.73 7.56 9.90
C GLU A 186 -19.18 8.45 11.03
N GLY A 187 -19.94 9.47 11.43
CA GLY A 187 -19.65 10.25 12.64
C GLY A 187 -18.46 11.21 12.58
N ALA A 188 -17.74 11.32 13.70
CA ALA A 188 -16.62 12.26 13.87
C ALA A 188 -15.32 11.65 13.34
N LEU A 189 -14.62 12.41 12.48
CA LEU A 189 -13.38 11.97 11.84
C LEU A 189 -12.15 12.29 12.70
N GLU A 190 -11.22 11.35 12.76
CA GLU A 190 -9.88 11.53 13.36
C GLU A 190 -8.77 11.39 12.32
N ILE A 191 -7.59 11.94 12.64
CA ILE A 191 -6.41 11.77 11.78
C ILE A 191 -5.87 10.35 11.96
N GLN A 192 -5.95 9.55 10.90
CA GLN A 192 -5.34 8.21 10.84
C GLN A 192 -3.81 8.30 10.71
N TRP A 193 -3.31 9.05 9.72
CA TRP A 193 -1.88 9.32 9.56
C TRP A 193 -1.64 10.62 8.79
N TRP A 194 -0.45 11.20 8.97
CA TRP A 194 0.04 12.35 8.23
C TRP A 194 1.55 12.20 8.01
N GLY A 195 2.04 12.51 6.81
CA GLY A 195 3.48 12.42 6.55
C GLY A 195 3.85 12.44 5.08
N ARG A 196 4.94 11.71 4.77
CA ARG A 196 5.48 11.55 3.41
C ARG A 196 4.48 10.80 2.51
N PRO A 197 4.55 10.94 1.16
CA PRO A 197 5.52 11.75 0.40
C PRO A 197 5.20 13.25 0.41
N GLY A 198 6.26 14.08 0.45
CA GLY A 198 6.11 15.54 0.35
C GLY A 198 6.02 16.04 -1.10
N PRO A 199 5.76 17.35 -1.31
CA PRO A 199 5.39 17.91 -2.62
C PRO A 199 6.51 17.86 -3.67
N ARG A 200 7.78 17.71 -3.28
CA ARG A 200 8.96 17.80 -4.18
C ARG A 200 8.91 16.86 -5.38
N LYS A 201 8.20 15.74 -5.28
CA LYS A 201 8.10 14.72 -6.35
C LYS A 201 6.76 14.75 -7.08
N MET A 202 5.82 15.56 -6.58
CA MET A 202 4.46 15.65 -7.10
C MET A 202 4.39 16.65 -8.23
N VAL A 203 3.43 16.42 -9.11
CA VAL A 203 3.08 17.39 -10.14
C VAL A 203 2.29 18.52 -9.48
N ASP A 204 2.45 19.73 -9.97
CA ASP A 204 1.68 20.86 -9.49
C ASP A 204 0.16 20.61 -9.65
N ARG A 205 -0.62 20.90 -8.61
CA ARG A 205 -2.06 20.64 -8.56
C ARG A 205 -2.85 21.35 -9.66
N HIS A 206 -2.38 22.50 -10.15
CA HIS A 206 -3.04 23.26 -11.22
C HIS A 206 -2.94 22.54 -12.57
N GLN A 207 -2.09 21.52 -12.67
CA GLN A 207 -1.99 20.68 -13.86
C GLN A 207 -3.04 19.56 -13.88
N ARG A 208 -3.91 19.46 -12.85
CA ARG A 208 -5.07 18.54 -12.82
C ARG A 208 -4.70 17.12 -13.24
N THR A 209 -3.71 16.55 -12.57
CA THR A 209 -3.23 15.18 -12.83
C THR A 209 -4.20 14.12 -12.33
N SER A 210 -3.94 12.86 -12.67
CA SER A 210 -4.70 11.73 -12.13
C SER A 210 -4.77 11.75 -10.61
N SER A 211 -5.96 11.46 -10.09
CA SER A 211 -6.18 11.24 -8.67
C SER A 211 -5.39 10.02 -8.21
N PRO A 212 -4.98 9.96 -6.93
CA PRO A 212 -4.51 8.73 -6.35
C PRO A 212 -5.57 7.62 -6.48
N VAL A 213 -5.11 6.38 -6.68
CA VAL A 213 -5.97 5.19 -6.71
C VAL A 213 -5.62 4.28 -5.54
N LEU A 214 -6.61 3.55 -5.02
CA LEU A 214 -6.48 2.68 -3.85
C LEU A 214 -7.13 1.33 -4.11
N ALA A 215 -6.35 0.27 -3.91
CA ALA A 215 -6.81 -1.12 -3.90
C ALA A 215 -5.91 -1.97 -2.99
N GLY A 216 -6.45 -3.01 -2.36
CA GLY A 216 -5.66 -3.95 -1.55
C GLY A 216 -4.92 -3.32 -0.36
N GLY A 217 -5.42 -2.21 0.19
CA GLY A 217 -4.74 -1.43 1.24
C GLY A 217 -3.49 -0.68 0.78
N THR A 218 -3.28 -0.53 -0.53
CA THR A 218 -2.18 0.24 -1.14
C THR A 218 -2.72 1.48 -1.82
N LEU A 219 -2.19 2.64 -1.47
CA LEU A 219 -2.45 3.93 -2.08
C LEU A 219 -1.36 4.25 -3.11
N TYR A 220 -1.75 4.50 -4.35
CA TYR A 220 -0.84 4.84 -5.44
C TYR A 220 -1.01 6.31 -5.83
N MET A 221 0.10 7.05 -5.85
CA MET A 221 0.13 8.47 -6.20
C MET A 221 1.02 8.69 -7.41
N SER A 222 0.54 9.49 -8.35
CA SER A 222 1.30 9.92 -9.52
C SER A 222 2.22 11.10 -9.17
N GLY A 223 3.46 11.05 -9.66
CA GLY A 223 4.43 12.14 -9.62
C GLY A 223 4.94 12.47 -11.02
N LEU A 224 6.03 13.24 -11.08
CA LEU A 224 6.70 13.55 -12.35
C LEU A 224 7.37 12.29 -12.94
N ASN A 225 6.71 11.61 -13.89
CA ASN A 225 7.15 10.34 -14.48
C ASN A 225 7.58 9.32 -13.42
N LYS A 226 6.76 9.20 -12.37
CA LYS A 226 7.02 8.36 -11.21
C LYS A 226 5.70 7.95 -10.59
N ILE A 227 5.69 6.76 -10.01
CA ILE A 227 4.64 6.29 -9.11
C ILE A 227 5.21 6.10 -7.70
N ILE A 228 4.42 6.48 -6.70
CA ILE A 228 4.70 6.23 -5.29
C ILE A 228 3.58 5.37 -4.74
N ALA A 229 3.92 4.21 -4.18
CA ALA A 229 3.00 3.37 -3.43
C ALA A 229 3.21 3.55 -1.93
N ALA A 230 2.12 3.73 -1.20
CA ALA A 230 2.12 3.84 0.25
C ALA A 230 1.07 2.91 0.87
N ASP A 231 1.35 2.44 2.09
CA ASP A 231 0.38 1.76 2.92
C ASP A 231 -0.77 2.73 3.27
N ALA A 232 -1.99 2.39 2.88
CA ALA A 232 -3.15 3.27 3.05
C ALA A 232 -3.50 3.54 4.52
N TYR A 233 -3.05 2.71 5.46
CA TYR A 233 -3.45 2.80 6.87
C TYR A 233 -2.42 3.50 7.77
N ASN A 234 -1.18 3.67 7.32
CA ASN A 234 -0.14 4.33 8.12
C ASN A 234 0.82 5.21 7.32
N GLY A 235 0.61 5.37 6.01
CA GLY A 235 1.39 6.25 5.15
C GLY A 235 2.82 5.78 4.87
N THR A 236 3.18 4.54 5.22
CA THR A 236 4.53 4.03 4.94
C THR A 236 4.72 3.89 3.44
N VAL A 237 5.71 4.60 2.89
CA VAL A 237 6.11 4.43 1.48
C VAL A 237 6.66 3.01 1.28
N LEU A 238 5.95 2.20 0.52
CA LEU A 238 6.32 0.83 0.19
C LEU A 238 7.40 0.82 -0.88
N TRP A 239 7.20 1.60 -1.93
CA TRP A 239 8.17 1.78 -3.00
C TRP A 239 7.92 3.10 -3.75
N GLU A 240 8.97 3.56 -4.42
CA GLU A 240 8.88 4.62 -5.41
C GLU A 240 9.55 4.12 -6.69
N ARG A 241 8.92 4.35 -7.83
CA ARG A 241 9.44 3.89 -9.13
C ARG A 241 9.37 5.00 -10.16
N ALA A 242 10.48 5.26 -10.84
CA ALA A 242 10.46 6.04 -12.07
C ALA A 242 9.70 5.26 -13.15
N VAL A 243 8.71 5.90 -13.75
CA VAL A 243 7.94 5.38 -14.87
C VAL A 243 7.96 6.45 -15.95
N PRO A 244 8.95 6.40 -16.87
CA PRO A 244 9.04 7.34 -17.98
C PRO A 244 7.73 7.41 -18.77
N ASP A 245 7.42 8.58 -19.30
CA ASP A 245 6.22 8.83 -20.11
C ASP A 245 4.88 8.48 -19.45
N SER A 246 4.83 8.36 -18.12
CA SER A 246 3.59 8.13 -17.35
C SER A 246 2.92 9.42 -16.90
N LEU A 247 3.54 10.58 -17.10
CA LEU A 247 2.94 11.84 -16.69
C LEU A 247 1.63 12.07 -17.46
N ARG A 248 0.56 12.39 -16.73
CA ARG A 248 -0.75 12.72 -17.28
C ARG A 248 -1.27 14.01 -16.68
N LEU A 249 -1.52 15.00 -17.55
CA LEU A 249 -1.96 16.33 -17.19
C LEU A 249 -3.37 16.57 -17.72
N PHE A 250 -4.13 17.39 -17.00
CA PHE A 250 -5.49 17.80 -17.38
C PHE A 250 -6.41 16.61 -17.67
N VAL A 251 -6.54 15.67 -16.71
CA VAL A 251 -7.36 14.45 -16.84
C VAL A 251 -8.85 14.71 -17.07
N SER A 252 -9.31 15.95 -16.91
CA SER A 252 -10.66 16.39 -17.27
C SER A 252 -10.82 16.69 -18.77
N LYS A 253 -9.72 16.74 -19.52
CA LYS A 253 -9.67 16.93 -20.98
C LYS A 253 -8.94 15.78 -21.67
N ASP A 254 -8.15 15.04 -20.91
CA ASP A 254 -7.58 13.73 -21.24
C ASP A 254 -8.28 12.65 -20.41
N CYS A 255 -7.60 11.57 -20.06
CA CYS A 255 -8.10 10.51 -19.20
C CYS A 255 -7.03 10.14 -18.17
N SER A 256 -7.40 9.36 -17.16
CA SER A 256 -6.42 8.84 -16.21
C SER A 256 -5.58 7.73 -16.83
N ASN A 257 -4.35 7.60 -16.32
CA ASN A 257 -3.35 6.66 -16.78
C ASN A 257 -3.06 5.53 -15.77
N MET A 258 -3.88 5.38 -14.73
CA MET A 258 -3.70 4.36 -13.70
C MET A 258 -5.00 3.63 -13.39
N ALA A 259 -4.89 2.31 -13.16
CA ALA A 259 -5.95 1.48 -12.62
C ALA A 259 -5.35 0.46 -11.65
N ALA A 260 -5.91 0.34 -10.44
CA ALA A 260 -5.39 -0.52 -9.38
C ALA A 260 -6.27 -1.74 -9.16
N ALA A 261 -5.64 -2.91 -9.02
CA ALA A 261 -6.21 -4.10 -8.42
C ALA A 261 -5.44 -4.42 -7.12
N GLU A 262 -5.85 -5.46 -6.39
CA GLU A 262 -5.30 -5.77 -5.07
C GLU A 262 -3.78 -6.05 -5.08
N ASP A 263 -3.31 -6.78 -6.09
CA ASP A 263 -1.93 -7.24 -6.24
C ASP A 263 -1.13 -6.49 -7.32
N VAL A 264 -1.80 -5.68 -8.14
CA VAL A 264 -1.18 -5.02 -9.30
C VAL A 264 -1.71 -3.61 -9.53
N LEU A 265 -0.81 -2.70 -9.91
CA LEU A 265 -1.14 -1.40 -10.48
C LEU A 265 -0.84 -1.42 -11.99
N TYR A 266 -1.84 -1.10 -12.80
CA TYR A 266 -1.70 -0.84 -14.23
C TYR A 266 -1.38 0.62 -14.47
N VAL A 267 -0.32 0.92 -15.23
CA VAL A 267 0.12 2.28 -15.54
C VAL A 267 0.38 2.44 -17.03
N ALA A 268 -0.41 3.28 -17.70
CA ALA A 268 -0.14 3.69 -19.07
C ALA A 268 1.10 4.59 -19.13
N SER A 269 2.07 4.20 -19.96
CA SER A 269 3.41 4.78 -20.09
C SER A 269 3.89 4.60 -21.53
N GLY A 270 4.05 5.71 -22.26
CA GLY A 270 4.46 5.65 -23.68
C GLY A 270 3.49 4.83 -24.52
N LYS A 271 4.03 3.86 -25.26
CA LYS A 271 3.30 2.90 -26.12
C LYS A 271 2.83 1.65 -25.37
N GLN A 272 2.91 1.65 -24.04
CA GLN A 272 2.67 0.47 -23.23
C GLN A 272 1.85 0.75 -21.98
N CYS A 273 1.32 -0.31 -21.39
CA CYS A 273 0.80 -0.33 -20.04
C CYS A 273 1.65 -1.30 -19.21
N LEU A 274 2.11 -0.85 -18.05
CA LEU A 274 2.92 -1.64 -17.13
C LEU A 274 2.03 -2.21 -16.04
N ALA A 275 2.15 -3.51 -15.77
CA ALA A 275 1.63 -4.15 -14.57
C ALA A 275 2.72 -4.16 -13.51
N LEU A 276 2.58 -3.30 -12.50
CA LEU A 276 3.51 -3.16 -11.37
C LEU A 276 2.98 -3.93 -10.17
N ASP A 277 3.81 -4.79 -9.57
CA ASP A 277 3.48 -5.50 -8.34
C ASP A 277 3.19 -4.51 -7.19
N SER A 278 2.08 -4.72 -6.47
CA SER A 278 1.60 -3.77 -5.45
C SER A 278 2.58 -3.56 -4.30
N ARG A 279 3.39 -4.57 -3.97
CA ARG A 279 4.28 -4.57 -2.81
C ARG A 279 5.70 -4.11 -3.12
N THR A 280 6.16 -4.32 -4.33
CA THR A 280 7.56 -4.12 -4.74
C THR A 280 7.74 -3.07 -5.83
N GLY A 281 6.69 -2.79 -6.60
CA GLY A 281 6.75 -1.94 -7.79
C GLY A 281 7.58 -2.53 -8.92
N GLN A 282 7.91 -3.83 -8.87
CA GLN A 282 8.55 -4.50 -9.99
C GLN A 282 7.57 -4.65 -11.15
N VAL A 283 8.07 -4.50 -12.38
CA VAL A 283 7.26 -4.74 -13.58
C VAL A 283 7.12 -6.25 -13.73
N GLY A 284 5.91 -6.77 -13.54
CA GLY A 284 5.62 -8.18 -13.77
C GLY A 284 5.26 -8.46 -15.22
N ARG A 285 4.55 -7.52 -15.87
CA ARG A 285 4.09 -7.66 -17.27
C ARG A 285 4.00 -6.31 -17.96
N GLU A 286 4.15 -6.34 -19.29
CA GLU A 286 3.95 -5.20 -20.16
C GLU A 286 2.92 -5.55 -21.24
N PHE A 287 2.02 -4.62 -21.51
CA PHE A 287 1.05 -4.67 -22.61
C PHE A 287 1.41 -3.57 -23.59
N ARG A 288 1.32 -3.82 -24.90
CA ARG A 288 1.72 -2.84 -25.91
C ARG A 288 0.59 -2.57 -26.88
N ILE A 289 0.51 -1.32 -27.33
CA ILE A 289 -0.41 -0.96 -28.42
C ILE A 289 -0.04 -1.70 -29.71
N GLY A 290 -1.00 -1.79 -30.64
CA GLY A 290 -0.78 -2.36 -31.96
C GLY A 290 0.21 -1.58 -32.82
N THR A 291 0.45 -2.10 -34.02
CA THR A 291 1.20 -1.39 -35.08
C THR A 291 0.24 -0.68 -36.01
N PHE A 292 0.66 0.47 -36.55
CA PHE A 292 -0.18 1.33 -37.39
C PHE A 292 0.59 1.73 -38.64
N ASP A 293 0.03 1.42 -39.82
CA ASP A 293 0.69 1.63 -41.13
C ASP A 293 0.33 2.97 -41.78
N ASP A 294 -0.23 3.92 -41.03
CA ASP A 294 -0.67 5.22 -41.53
C ASP A 294 0.32 6.36 -41.26
N GLY A 295 1.50 6.03 -40.72
CA GLY A 295 2.55 7.00 -40.40
C GLY A 295 2.27 7.87 -39.16
N VAL A 296 1.17 7.63 -38.44
CA VAL A 296 0.79 8.41 -37.25
C VAL A 296 1.28 7.71 -35.98
N SER A 297 2.15 8.38 -35.22
CA SER A 297 2.61 7.84 -33.93
C SER A 297 1.48 7.85 -32.91
N ARG A 298 1.34 6.71 -32.22
CA ARG A 298 0.36 6.52 -31.15
C ARG A 298 1.01 6.08 -29.85
N GLN A 299 0.30 6.32 -28.78
CA GLN A 299 0.65 5.99 -27.40
C GLN A 299 -0.58 5.44 -26.66
N TRP A 300 -0.34 4.82 -25.51
CA TRP A 300 -1.41 4.34 -24.64
C TRP A 300 -2.14 5.53 -24.00
N GLY A 301 -3.44 5.62 -24.25
CA GLY A 301 -4.36 6.60 -23.68
C GLY A 301 -4.93 6.13 -22.36
N TYR A 302 -6.19 5.70 -22.40
CA TYR A 302 -6.99 5.25 -21.27
C TYR A 302 -6.55 3.87 -20.77
N VAL A 303 -6.69 3.62 -19.47
CA VAL A 303 -6.51 2.29 -18.88
C VAL A 303 -7.64 2.02 -17.88
N ALA A 304 -8.23 0.83 -17.98
CA ALA A 304 -9.18 0.32 -17.00
C ALA A 304 -9.14 -1.20 -16.99
N TRP A 305 -9.67 -1.80 -15.94
CA TRP A 305 -9.89 -3.25 -15.91
C TRP A 305 -11.27 -3.57 -15.35
N THR A 306 -11.86 -4.64 -15.85
CA THR A 306 -12.98 -5.33 -15.20
C THR A 306 -12.81 -6.81 -15.40
N GLU A 307 -13.09 -7.60 -14.36
CA GLU A 307 -12.90 -9.05 -14.35
C GLU A 307 -11.46 -9.40 -14.81
N ASP A 308 -11.33 -10.17 -15.89
CA ASP A 308 -10.06 -10.64 -16.43
C ASP A 308 -9.56 -9.82 -17.63
N VAL A 309 -10.25 -8.73 -17.97
CA VAL A 309 -9.93 -7.91 -19.14
C VAL A 309 -9.30 -6.57 -18.72
N LEU A 310 -8.11 -6.29 -19.25
CA LEU A 310 -7.49 -4.98 -19.23
C LEU A 310 -7.86 -4.23 -20.51
N PHE A 311 -8.54 -3.11 -20.36
CA PHE A 311 -8.94 -2.23 -21.45
C PHE A 311 -7.90 -1.13 -21.63
N GLY A 312 -7.65 -0.78 -22.89
CA GLY A 312 -6.92 0.43 -23.21
C GLY A 312 -7.34 1.05 -24.53
N SER A 313 -6.76 2.21 -24.81
CA SER A 313 -7.01 2.97 -26.04
C SER A 313 -5.73 3.53 -26.63
N ALA A 314 -5.67 3.66 -27.96
CA ALA A 314 -4.56 4.30 -28.65
C ALA A 314 -4.89 5.75 -28.96
N VAL A 315 -4.05 6.66 -28.49
CA VAL A 315 -4.14 8.10 -28.77
C VAL A 315 -2.96 8.55 -29.61
N ARG A 316 -3.19 9.51 -30.51
CA ARG A 316 -2.12 10.17 -31.26
C ARG A 316 -1.15 10.85 -30.30
N GLU A 317 0.13 10.65 -30.52
CA GLU A 317 1.18 11.11 -29.60
C GLU A 317 1.16 12.64 -29.39
N GLU A 318 0.84 13.40 -30.43
CA GLU A 318 0.75 14.86 -30.40
C GLU A 318 -0.42 15.40 -29.56
N GLU A 319 -1.47 14.59 -29.36
CA GLU A 319 -2.66 14.96 -28.58
C GLU A 319 -2.49 14.66 -27.08
N ALA A 320 -1.60 13.72 -26.73
CA ALA A 320 -1.43 13.26 -25.35
C ALA A 320 -0.86 14.37 -24.43
N ARG A 321 -1.52 14.61 -23.29
CA ARG A 321 -1.14 15.69 -22.35
C ARG A 321 -0.11 15.19 -21.34
N ARG A 322 1.14 15.01 -21.78
CA ARG A 322 2.22 14.46 -20.93
C ARG A 322 3.40 15.40 -20.66
N ARG A 323 3.40 16.59 -21.26
CA ARG A 323 4.51 17.56 -21.14
C ARG A 323 3.99 18.88 -20.61
N LEU A 324 4.74 19.45 -19.67
CA LEU A 324 4.54 20.83 -19.23
C LEU A 324 5.22 21.75 -20.24
N THR A 325 4.41 22.55 -20.94
CA THR A 325 4.88 23.60 -21.84
C THR A 325 4.36 24.95 -21.34
N PRO A 326 4.98 26.08 -21.73
CA PRO A 326 4.46 27.41 -21.40
C PRO A 326 3.00 27.62 -21.79
N ASP A 327 2.49 26.89 -22.79
CA ASP A 327 1.10 27.00 -23.26
C ASP A 327 0.14 26.01 -22.59
N SER A 328 0.61 25.22 -21.61
CA SER A 328 -0.20 24.15 -20.99
C SER A 328 -1.51 24.67 -20.36
N TRP A 329 -1.51 25.91 -19.87
CA TRP A 329 -2.68 26.59 -19.32
C TRP A 329 -3.80 26.80 -20.36
N GLN A 330 -3.47 27.03 -21.63
CA GLN A 330 -4.47 27.19 -22.70
C GLN A 330 -5.29 25.91 -22.89
N PHE A 331 -4.66 24.74 -22.72
CA PHE A 331 -5.34 23.46 -22.87
C PHE A 331 -6.15 23.05 -21.63
N GLY A 332 -5.70 23.47 -20.44
CA GLY A 332 -6.29 23.04 -19.17
C GLY A 332 -7.47 23.87 -18.67
N TYR A 333 -7.47 25.17 -18.98
CA TYR A 333 -8.39 26.14 -18.36
C TYR A 333 -9.42 26.75 -19.31
N LEU A 334 -9.24 26.63 -20.63
CA LEU A 334 -10.22 27.13 -21.59
C LEU A 334 -11.34 26.11 -21.80
N ASP A 335 -12.58 26.59 -21.80
CA ASP A 335 -13.76 25.74 -21.98
C ASP A 335 -13.80 25.08 -23.36
N ASN A 336 -13.28 25.77 -24.38
CA ASN A 336 -13.21 25.30 -25.77
C ASN A 336 -11.96 24.45 -26.08
N ALA A 337 -11.17 24.06 -25.08
CA ALA A 337 -10.03 23.18 -25.27
C ALA A 337 -10.48 21.80 -25.81
N ARG A 338 -9.75 21.30 -26.81
CA ARG A 338 -10.04 19.99 -27.44
C ARG A 338 -9.83 18.85 -26.44
N LEU A 339 -10.77 17.91 -26.45
CA LEU A 339 -10.64 16.65 -25.75
C LEU A 339 -9.62 15.74 -26.45
N VAL A 340 -8.87 14.99 -25.65
CA VAL A 340 -7.97 13.96 -26.13
C VAL A 340 -8.78 12.70 -26.41
N CYS A 341 -8.91 12.37 -27.70
CA CYS A 341 -9.65 11.20 -28.15
C CYS A 341 -8.71 10.14 -28.71
N SER A 342 -9.20 8.90 -28.74
CA SER A 342 -8.47 7.74 -29.27
C SER A 342 -9.07 7.30 -30.60
N ASP A 343 -8.29 6.64 -31.44
CA ASP A 343 -8.78 6.06 -32.70
C ASP A 343 -8.81 4.52 -32.70
N GLU A 344 -8.33 3.89 -31.63
CA GLU A 344 -8.46 2.46 -31.38
C GLU A 344 -8.77 2.18 -29.90
N LEU A 345 -9.61 1.17 -29.65
CA LEU A 345 -9.78 0.51 -28.36
C LEU A 345 -9.25 -0.92 -28.47
N TYR A 346 -8.71 -1.45 -27.38
CA TYR A 346 -8.26 -2.84 -27.32
C TYR A 346 -8.44 -3.43 -25.92
N GLY A 347 -8.50 -4.76 -25.89
CA GLY A 347 -8.62 -5.54 -24.66
C GLY A 347 -7.55 -6.61 -24.59
N PHE A 348 -6.96 -6.78 -23.42
CA PHE A 348 -6.02 -7.86 -23.12
C PHE A 348 -6.56 -8.73 -22.00
N ASP A 349 -6.25 -10.02 -22.04
CA ASP A 349 -6.30 -10.87 -20.86
C ASP A 349 -5.25 -10.35 -19.87
N ARG A 350 -5.71 -9.80 -18.74
CA ARG A 350 -4.83 -9.08 -17.81
C ARG A 350 -3.84 -10.00 -17.11
N HIS A 351 -4.11 -11.30 -17.04
CA HIS A 351 -3.26 -12.28 -16.37
C HIS A 351 -2.27 -12.92 -17.33
N ARG A 352 -2.71 -13.28 -18.54
CA ARG A 352 -1.91 -13.96 -19.57
C ARG A 352 -1.15 -13.00 -20.48
N GLY A 353 -1.63 -11.77 -20.66
CA GLY A 353 -1.04 -10.77 -21.56
C GLY A 353 -1.43 -10.92 -23.02
N GLU A 354 -2.36 -11.84 -23.33
CA GLU A 354 -2.85 -12.07 -24.68
C GLU A 354 -3.82 -10.95 -25.09
N GLN A 355 -3.65 -10.40 -26.29
CA GLN A 355 -4.62 -9.46 -26.84
C GLN A 355 -5.88 -10.21 -27.27
N LEU A 356 -7.01 -9.86 -26.65
CA LEU A 356 -8.30 -10.50 -26.93
C LEU A 356 -8.97 -9.90 -28.15
N TRP A 357 -8.85 -8.58 -28.32
CA TRP A 357 -9.44 -7.84 -29.43
C TRP A 357 -8.79 -6.47 -29.58
N ALA A 358 -8.89 -5.90 -30.78
CA ALA A 358 -8.68 -4.48 -31.06
C ALA A 358 -9.77 -4.00 -32.02
N ARG A 359 -10.21 -2.77 -31.84
CA ARG A 359 -11.22 -2.12 -32.66
C ARG A 359 -10.79 -0.70 -32.96
N ARG A 360 -10.47 -0.48 -34.24
CA ARG A 360 -10.19 0.83 -34.79
C ARG A 360 -11.48 1.49 -35.27
N SER A 361 -11.53 2.82 -35.20
CA SER A 361 -12.60 3.62 -35.78
C SER A 361 -12.29 3.96 -37.23
N ASP A 362 -13.26 3.75 -38.13
CA ASP A 362 -13.09 4.03 -39.55
C ASP A 362 -13.33 5.52 -39.89
N ASN A 363 -14.28 6.17 -39.22
CA ASN A 363 -14.75 7.52 -39.55
C ASN A 363 -14.97 8.44 -38.33
N GLY A 364 -14.39 8.10 -37.18
CA GLY A 364 -14.60 8.85 -35.94
C GLY A 364 -13.51 8.63 -34.92
N VAL A 365 -13.79 9.02 -33.68
CA VAL A 365 -12.88 8.83 -32.54
C VAL A 365 -13.65 8.29 -31.35
N PHE A 366 -12.95 7.58 -30.48
CA PHE A 366 -13.42 7.20 -29.16
C PHE A 366 -13.09 8.32 -28.18
N ILE A 367 -14.09 8.85 -27.49
CA ILE A 367 -13.87 9.78 -26.39
C ILE A 367 -13.27 8.96 -25.24
N ASN A 368 -12.04 9.28 -24.83
CA ASN A 368 -11.48 8.71 -23.61
C ASN A 368 -12.30 9.22 -22.43
N SER A 369 -12.49 8.44 -21.37
CA SER A 369 -13.31 8.86 -20.23
C SER A 369 -12.64 10.00 -19.43
N ALA A 370 -12.77 11.21 -19.96
CA ALA A 370 -12.81 12.45 -19.20
C ALA A 370 -14.18 12.54 -18.52
N ILE A 371 -14.32 13.30 -17.42
CA ILE A 371 -15.63 13.61 -16.83
C ILE A 371 -16.61 14.14 -17.88
#